data_AF-A0AAN7ZFK9-F1
#
_entry.id   AF-A0AAN7ZFK9-F1
#
_cell.length_a   1.000
_cell.length_b   1.000
_cell.length_c   1.000
_cell.angle_alpha   90.00
_cell.angle_beta   90.00
_cell.angle_gamma   90.00
#
_symmetry.space_group_name_H-M   'P 1'
#
loop_
_entity.id
_entity.type
_entity.pdbx_description
1 polymer ?
#
loop_
_entity_poly.entity_id
_entity_poly.type
_entity_poly.pdbx_seq_one_letter_code
_entity_poly.pdbx_strand_id
1 'polypeptide(L)'
;MGVKARTRSSMVENVIERCIPKSIKGKDFVQICAILTASLGGFSAGAQLAWLSPSVPKLLLNSSYIGPITLEEASYFSVITPIFTIIFSFIVSVAMKFIGRKYIIGFVAVPHIISWLLIATAQNVIPIYISRAFNGVSDAVTVCTAAVYIGEITTPTVRGKWGNMLMCAIFLGHLSVVVIGIYCDIVTTAYIFLIPPILQILFAIFIPESPYYLIMKGEATKHRLRWNG
;
A
#
# COMPACT_ATOMS: atom_id res chain seq x y z
N MET A 1 -8.58 6.05 -52.90
CA MET A 1 -8.15 5.19 -51.77
C MET A 1 -7.86 5.92 -50.45
N GLY A 2 -7.87 7.27 -50.38
CA GLY A 2 -7.45 8.02 -49.18
C GLY A 2 -8.49 8.27 -48.08
N VAL A 3 -9.80 8.07 -48.34
CA VAL A 3 -10.86 8.44 -47.36
C VAL A 3 -11.03 7.39 -46.26
N LYS A 4 -10.95 6.09 -46.59
CA LYS A 4 -11.08 4.98 -45.61
C LYS A 4 -9.97 4.94 -44.56
N ALA A 5 -8.77 5.41 -44.89
CA ALA A 5 -7.65 5.47 -43.95
C ALA A 5 -7.84 6.58 -42.90
N ARG A 6 -8.41 7.73 -43.32
CA ARG A 6 -8.63 8.89 -42.44
C ARG A 6 -9.71 8.62 -41.40
N THR A 7 -10.79 7.94 -41.77
CA THR A 7 -11.88 7.57 -40.84
C THR A 7 -11.43 6.56 -39.79
N ARG A 8 -10.56 5.61 -40.16
CA ARG A 8 -10.02 4.61 -39.23
C ARG A 8 -9.09 5.23 -38.19
N SER A 9 -8.26 6.21 -38.60
CA SER A 9 -7.44 7.00 -37.68
C SER A 9 -8.28 7.78 -36.67
N SER A 10 -9.34 8.46 -37.13
CA SER A 10 -10.24 9.21 -36.23
C SER A 10 -11.04 8.31 -35.29
N MET A 11 -11.39 7.09 -35.70
CA MET A 11 -12.11 6.14 -34.85
C MET A 11 -11.18 5.55 -33.79
N VAL A 12 -9.93 5.24 -34.16
CA VAL A 12 -8.90 4.79 -33.21
C VAL A 12 -8.54 5.90 -32.24
N GLU A 13 -8.39 7.15 -32.70
CA GLU A 13 -8.22 8.32 -31.82
C GLU A 13 -9.40 8.49 -30.87
N ASN A 14 -10.65 8.42 -31.34
CA ASN A 14 -11.84 8.52 -30.48
C ASN A 14 -11.96 7.37 -29.47
N VAL A 15 -11.53 6.15 -29.83
CA VAL A 15 -11.48 5.01 -28.91
C VAL A 15 -10.36 5.20 -27.89
N ILE A 16 -9.19 5.65 -28.32
CA ILE A 16 -8.06 6.00 -27.44
C ILE A 16 -8.44 7.16 -26.51
N GLU A 17 -9.17 8.17 -26.99
CA GLU A 17 -9.64 9.32 -26.19
C GLU A 17 -10.77 8.94 -25.20
N ARG A 18 -11.50 7.85 -25.48
CA ARG A 18 -12.47 7.25 -24.54
C ARG A 18 -11.81 6.31 -23.53
N CYS A 19 -10.73 5.62 -23.93
CA CYS A 19 -10.00 4.68 -23.09
C CYS A 19 -8.96 5.35 -22.19
N ILE A 20 -8.39 6.49 -22.63
CA ILE A 20 -7.55 7.34 -21.81
C ILE A 20 -8.48 8.27 -21.03
N PRO A 21 -8.59 8.15 -19.69
CA PRO A 21 -9.37 9.10 -18.91
C PRO A 21 -8.83 10.50 -19.22
N LYS A 22 -9.69 11.35 -19.80
CA LYS A 22 -9.34 12.76 -20.08
C LYS A 22 -8.79 13.35 -18.80
N SER A 23 -7.62 13.97 -18.92
CA SER A 23 -7.00 14.77 -17.87
C SER A 23 -8.08 15.55 -17.13
N ILE A 24 -8.26 15.27 -15.84
CA ILE A 24 -9.07 16.11 -14.97
C ILE A 24 -8.23 17.35 -14.68
N LYS A 25 -8.14 18.23 -15.67
CA LYS A 25 -7.68 19.61 -15.49
C LYS A 25 -8.63 20.24 -14.48
N GLY A 26 -8.16 20.41 -13.24
CA GLY A 26 -8.91 21.11 -12.17
C GLY A 26 -8.97 20.44 -10.79
N LYS A 27 -8.41 19.25 -10.55
CA LYS A 27 -8.40 18.61 -9.22
C LYS A 27 -7.03 18.12 -8.77
N ASP A 28 -6.03 19.00 -8.81
CA ASP A 28 -4.67 18.73 -8.33
C ASP A 28 -4.66 18.24 -6.86
N PHE A 29 -5.56 18.79 -6.03
CA PHE A 29 -5.71 18.39 -4.63
C PHE A 29 -6.04 16.90 -4.45
N VAL A 30 -6.92 16.35 -5.27
CA VAL A 30 -7.33 14.94 -5.20
C VAL A 30 -6.19 14.02 -5.58
N GLN A 31 -5.41 14.39 -6.61
CA GLN A 31 -4.23 13.64 -7.00
C GLN A 31 -3.18 13.68 -5.90
N ILE A 32 -2.90 14.86 -5.33
CA ILE A 32 -1.95 15.00 -4.22
C ILE A 32 -2.36 14.12 -3.03
N CYS A 33 -3.63 14.12 -2.62
CA CYS A 33 -4.11 13.26 -1.54
C CYS A 33 -3.95 11.76 -1.88
N ALA A 34 -4.29 11.36 -3.10
CA ALA A 34 -4.16 9.97 -3.55
C ALA A 34 -2.71 9.48 -3.49
N ILE A 35 -1.77 10.30 -3.94
CA ILE A 35 -0.34 9.98 -3.89
C ILE A 35 0.20 10.01 -2.47
N LEU A 36 -0.24 10.95 -1.64
CA LEU A 36 0.17 11.01 -0.24
C LEU A 36 -0.24 9.74 0.51
N THR A 37 -1.48 9.27 0.33
CA THR A 37 -1.93 8.01 0.94
C THR A 37 -1.17 6.80 0.41
N ALA A 38 -0.94 6.72 -0.90
CA ALA A 38 -0.16 5.63 -1.48
C ALA A 38 1.29 5.63 -0.94
N SER A 39 1.89 6.81 -0.80
CA SER A 39 3.24 6.97 -0.26
C SER A 39 3.32 6.59 1.22
N LEU A 40 2.31 6.95 2.03
CA LEU A 40 2.20 6.53 3.43
C LEU A 40 2.06 5.00 3.58
N GLY A 41 1.31 4.37 2.68
CA GLY A 41 1.22 2.90 2.62
C GLY A 41 2.56 2.28 2.25
N GLY A 42 3.23 2.79 1.22
CA GLY A 42 4.57 2.36 0.84
C GLY A 42 5.60 2.54 1.96
N PHE A 43 5.57 3.67 2.65
CA PHE A 43 6.43 3.94 3.81
C PHE A 43 6.19 2.92 4.93
N SER A 44 4.93 2.63 5.25
CA SER A 44 4.56 1.65 6.29
C SER A 44 5.02 0.23 5.91
N ALA A 45 4.85 -0.17 4.66
CA ALA A 45 5.31 -1.46 4.14
C ALA A 45 6.84 -1.57 4.19
N GLY A 46 7.56 -0.54 3.73
CA GLY A 46 9.02 -0.49 3.78
C GLY A 46 9.57 -0.57 5.21
N ALA A 47 8.93 0.12 6.15
CA ALA A 47 9.30 0.05 7.56
C ALA A 47 9.07 -1.34 8.17
N GLN A 48 7.95 -2.01 7.86
CA GLN A 48 7.72 -3.37 8.36
C GLN A 48 8.72 -4.38 7.80
N LEU A 49 9.08 -4.27 6.51
CA LEU A 49 10.02 -5.17 5.84
C LEU A 49 11.42 -5.07 6.48
N ALA A 50 11.84 -3.86 6.81
CA ALA A 50 13.17 -3.60 7.35
C ALA A 50 13.28 -3.73 8.88
N TRP A 51 12.16 -3.78 9.60
CA TRP A 51 12.12 -3.87 11.05
C TRP A 51 12.92 -5.06 11.62
N LEU A 52 13.00 -6.18 10.89
CA LEU A 52 13.75 -7.37 11.32
C LEU A 52 15.24 -7.08 11.50
N SER A 53 15.82 -6.18 10.70
CA SER A 53 17.26 -5.91 10.69
C SER A 53 17.79 -5.40 12.05
N PRO A 54 17.25 -4.31 12.64
CA PRO A 54 17.66 -3.88 13.98
C PRO A 54 17.03 -4.72 15.11
N SER A 55 15.86 -5.33 14.87
CA SER A 55 15.09 -5.98 15.94
C SER A 55 15.59 -7.38 16.26
N VAL A 56 15.98 -8.20 15.26
CA VAL A 56 16.46 -9.58 15.51
C VAL A 56 17.70 -9.60 16.41
N PRO A 57 18.76 -8.80 16.17
CA PRO A 57 19.90 -8.75 17.08
C PRO A 57 19.50 -8.31 18.51
N LYS A 58 18.58 -7.34 18.62
CA LYS A 58 18.06 -6.89 19.93
C LYS A 58 17.26 -7.96 20.64
N LEU A 59 16.48 -8.75 19.91
CA LEU A 59 15.71 -9.87 20.47
C LEU A 59 16.60 -11.04 20.93
N LEU A 60 17.72 -11.27 20.24
CA LEU A 60 18.69 -12.30 20.62
C LEU A 60 19.56 -11.87 21.82
N LEU A 61 19.90 -10.57 21.92
CA LEU A 61 20.78 -10.03 22.97
C LEU A 61 20.05 -9.54 24.22
N ASN A 62 18.83 -9.00 24.07
CA ASN A 62 18.07 -8.36 25.14
C ASN A 62 16.77 -9.13 25.41
N SER A 63 16.88 -10.17 26.23
CA SER A 63 15.78 -11.05 26.64
C SER A 63 14.69 -10.38 27.50
N SER A 64 14.83 -9.09 27.83
CA SER A 64 13.93 -8.39 28.76
C SER A 64 12.53 -8.16 28.19
N TYR A 65 12.38 -8.14 26.85
CA TYR A 65 11.12 -7.78 26.20
C TYR A 65 10.13 -8.94 26.07
N ILE A 66 10.61 -10.12 25.67
CA ILE A 66 9.76 -11.29 25.37
C ILE A 66 10.39 -12.63 25.83
N GLY A 67 11.45 -12.56 26.63
CA GLY A 67 12.25 -13.72 27.03
C GLY A 67 13.39 -14.03 26.04
N PRO A 68 14.25 -15.01 26.37
CA PRO A 68 15.32 -15.46 25.49
C PRO A 68 14.73 -16.15 24.27
N ILE A 69 15.22 -15.77 23.08
CA ILE A 69 14.77 -16.34 21.81
C ILE A 69 15.95 -17.04 21.15
N THR A 70 15.68 -18.18 20.53
CA THR A 70 16.68 -18.92 19.76
C THR A 70 16.82 -18.36 18.34
N LEU A 71 17.97 -18.62 17.71
CA LEU A 71 18.18 -18.22 16.31
C LEU A 71 17.16 -18.87 15.36
N GLU A 72 16.72 -20.09 15.68
CA GLU A 72 15.70 -20.82 14.91
C GLU A 72 14.36 -20.09 14.95
N GLU A 73 13.90 -19.66 16.13
CA GLU A 73 12.68 -18.87 16.27
C GLU A 73 12.75 -17.53 15.52
N ALA A 74 13.91 -16.86 15.57
CA ALA A 74 14.12 -15.63 14.83
C ALA A 74 14.06 -15.82 13.30
N SER A 75 14.46 -16.99 12.81
CA SER A 75 14.42 -17.31 11.38
C SER A 75 13.00 -17.38 10.83
N TYR A 76 12.03 -17.84 11.64
CA TYR A 76 10.64 -17.92 11.22
C TYR A 76 10.02 -16.55 10.96
N PHE A 77 10.50 -15.49 11.62
CA PHE A 77 9.99 -14.13 11.38
C PHE A 77 10.12 -13.70 9.92
N SER A 78 11.21 -14.11 9.26
CA SER A 78 11.52 -13.75 7.88
C SER A 78 10.69 -14.54 6.86
N VAL A 79 10.21 -15.73 7.23
CA VAL A 79 9.52 -16.66 6.31
C VAL A 79 7.99 -16.50 6.40
N ILE A 80 7.45 -16.15 7.56
CA ILE A 80 5.99 -16.02 7.76
C ILE A 80 5.43 -14.92 6.85
N THR A 81 6.04 -13.74 6.82
CA THR A 81 5.54 -12.61 6.01
C THR A 81 5.39 -12.94 4.52
N PRO A 82 6.41 -13.49 3.81
CA PRO A 82 6.25 -13.82 2.39
C PRO A 82 5.24 -14.96 2.13
N ILE A 83 5.13 -15.96 3.02
CA ILE A 83 4.10 -17.01 2.89
C ILE A 83 2.70 -16.40 2.88
N PHE A 84 2.39 -15.56 3.88
CA PHE A 84 1.09 -14.90 3.96
C PHE A 84 0.88 -13.92 2.79
N THR A 85 1.94 -13.25 2.33
CA THR A 85 1.88 -12.35 1.17
C THR A 85 1.45 -13.11 -0.08
N ILE A 86 2.03 -14.28 -0.35
CA ILE A 86 1.68 -15.11 -1.51
C ILE A 86 0.21 -15.56 -1.43
N ILE A 87 -0.21 -16.12 -0.29
CA ILE A 87 -1.57 -16.64 -0.10
C ILE A 87 -2.60 -15.52 -0.28
N PHE A 88 -2.39 -14.38 0.39
CA PHE A 88 -3.34 -13.27 0.34
C PHE A 88 -3.31 -12.50 -0.97
N SER A 89 -2.20 -12.50 -1.73
CA SER A 89 -2.15 -11.85 -3.04
C SER A 89 -3.20 -12.42 -4.01
N PHE A 90 -3.43 -13.74 -3.99
CA PHE A 90 -4.50 -14.36 -4.77
C PHE A 90 -5.89 -13.90 -4.32
N ILE A 91 -6.12 -13.90 -3.01
CA ILE A 91 -7.40 -13.50 -2.40
C ILE A 91 -7.71 -12.03 -2.74
N VAL A 92 -6.74 -11.14 -2.56
CA VAL A 92 -6.87 -9.70 -2.83
C VAL A 92 -7.10 -9.46 -4.33
N SER A 93 -6.40 -10.17 -5.21
CA SER A 93 -6.59 -10.06 -6.66
C SER A 93 -8.02 -10.38 -7.09
N VAL A 94 -8.65 -11.38 -6.49
CA VAL A 94 -10.07 -11.70 -6.70
C VAL A 94 -10.97 -10.64 -6.05
N ALA A 95 -10.68 -10.25 -4.80
CA ALA A 95 -11.46 -9.27 -4.06
C ALA A 95 -11.52 -7.90 -4.75
N MET A 96 -10.41 -7.45 -5.38
CA MET A 96 -10.34 -6.20 -6.15
C MET A 96 -11.31 -6.12 -7.32
N LYS A 97 -11.83 -7.26 -7.80
CA LYS A 97 -12.85 -7.29 -8.87
C LYS A 97 -14.25 -6.93 -8.34
N PHE A 98 -14.52 -7.20 -7.07
CA PHE A 98 -15.85 -7.06 -6.46
C PHE A 98 -15.92 -5.89 -5.47
N ILE A 99 -14.95 -5.79 -4.58
CA ILE A 99 -14.82 -4.78 -3.53
C ILE A 99 -14.01 -3.63 -4.10
N GLY A 100 -14.64 -2.46 -4.27
CA GLY A 100 -14.02 -1.29 -4.88
C GLY A 100 -12.66 -0.95 -4.29
N ARG A 101 -11.75 -0.48 -5.15
CA ARG A 101 -10.32 -0.25 -4.82
C ARG A 101 -10.11 0.71 -3.64
N LYS A 102 -10.99 1.70 -3.47
CA LYS A 102 -10.94 2.62 -2.32
C LYS A 102 -11.01 1.89 -0.99
N TYR A 103 -11.93 0.93 -0.86
CA TYR A 103 -12.14 0.19 0.38
C TYR A 103 -10.96 -0.72 0.68
N ILE A 104 -10.34 -1.29 -0.36
CA ILE A 104 -9.16 -2.15 -0.21
C ILE A 104 -7.93 -1.33 0.22
N ILE A 105 -7.72 -0.13 -0.36
CA ILE A 105 -6.65 0.79 0.07
C ILE A 105 -6.88 1.25 1.52
N GLY A 106 -8.12 1.55 1.91
CA GLY A 106 -8.44 1.90 3.29
C GLY A 106 -8.23 0.74 4.26
N PHE A 107 -8.57 -0.48 3.82
CA PHE A 107 -8.41 -1.68 4.63
C PHE A 107 -6.96 -1.99 4.94
N VAL A 108 -5.99 -1.67 4.07
CA VAL A 108 -4.57 -2.05 4.27
C VAL A 108 -3.92 -1.45 5.51
N ALA A 109 -4.40 -0.28 5.96
CA ALA A 109 -3.85 0.37 7.14
C ALA A 109 -4.24 -0.36 8.43
N VAL A 110 -5.39 -1.06 8.45
CA VAL A 110 -5.87 -1.82 9.61
C VAL A 110 -4.91 -2.97 9.98
N PRO A 111 -4.55 -3.91 9.09
CA PRO A 111 -3.60 -4.97 9.42
C PRO A 111 -2.18 -4.43 9.69
N HIS A 112 -1.78 -3.27 9.13
CA HIS A 112 -0.54 -2.61 9.53
C HIS A 112 -0.57 -2.11 10.98
N ILE A 113 -1.67 -1.47 11.41
CA ILE A 113 -1.89 -1.03 12.79
C ILE A 113 -1.87 -2.23 13.74
N ILE A 114 -2.60 -3.31 13.39
CA ILE A 114 -2.64 -4.53 14.20
C ILE A 114 -1.25 -5.15 14.32
N SER A 115 -0.48 -5.21 13.24
CA SER A 115 0.89 -5.71 13.26
C SER A 115 1.76 -4.91 14.23
N TRP A 116 1.76 -3.58 14.15
CA TRP A 116 2.54 -2.74 15.06
C TRP A 116 2.08 -2.82 16.52
N LEU A 117 0.78 -2.89 16.77
CA LEU A 117 0.24 -3.08 18.12
C LEU A 117 0.68 -4.42 18.73
N LEU A 118 0.62 -5.51 17.96
CA LEU A 118 1.07 -6.82 18.42
C LEU A 118 2.57 -6.84 18.73
N ILE A 119 3.38 -6.10 17.97
CA ILE A 119 4.82 -5.93 18.25
C ILE A 119 5.05 -5.05 19.47
N ALA A 120 4.15 -4.12 19.81
CA ALA A 120 4.31 -3.26 20.97
C ALA A 120 3.89 -3.97 22.27
N THR A 121 2.83 -4.79 22.22
CA THR A 121 2.26 -5.49 23.38
C THR A 121 2.71 -6.95 23.50
N ALA A 122 3.74 -7.36 22.75
CA ALA A 122 4.23 -8.73 22.82
C ALA A 122 4.81 -9.03 24.22
N GLN A 123 4.38 -10.15 24.81
CA GLN A 123 4.92 -10.69 26.06
C GLN A 123 5.71 -11.99 25.85
N ASN A 124 5.58 -12.56 24.65
CA ASN A 124 6.26 -13.77 24.19
C ASN A 124 6.41 -13.71 22.66
N VAL A 125 6.99 -14.74 22.06
CA VAL A 125 7.27 -14.79 20.61
C VAL A 125 6.00 -14.93 19.74
N ILE A 126 4.89 -15.43 20.29
CA ILE A 126 3.67 -15.76 19.55
C ILE A 126 3.00 -14.51 18.93
N PRO A 127 2.74 -13.40 19.67
CA PRO A 127 2.25 -12.14 19.10
C PRO A 127 3.13 -11.62 17.96
N ILE A 128 4.44 -11.86 18.02
CA ILE A 128 5.35 -11.45 16.95
C ILE A 128 5.09 -12.29 15.70
N TYR A 129 4.92 -13.61 15.81
CA TYR A 129 4.53 -14.44 14.65
C TYR A 129 3.19 -14.00 14.05
N ILE A 130 2.20 -13.70 14.89
CA ILE A 130 0.90 -13.19 14.44
C ILE A 130 1.06 -11.82 13.76
N SER A 131 1.90 -10.94 14.30
CA SER A 131 2.20 -9.64 13.68
C SER A 131 2.82 -9.81 12.28
N ARG A 132 3.71 -10.80 12.09
CA ARG A 132 4.32 -11.10 10.79
C ARG A 132 3.28 -11.59 9.78
N ALA A 133 2.29 -12.36 10.23
CA ALA A 133 1.18 -12.79 9.40
C ALA A 133 0.32 -11.60 8.94
N PHE A 134 -0.10 -10.72 9.87
CA PHE A 134 -0.85 -9.50 9.53
C PHE A 134 -0.06 -8.56 8.63
N ASN A 135 1.26 -8.45 8.83
CA ASN A 135 2.11 -7.71 7.92
C ASN A 135 2.06 -8.29 6.50
N GLY A 136 2.17 -9.62 6.35
CA GLY A 136 2.08 -10.27 5.04
C GLY A 136 0.74 -10.03 4.33
N VAL A 137 -0.37 -9.99 5.09
CA VAL A 137 -1.68 -9.59 4.54
C VAL A 137 -1.65 -8.15 4.05
N SER A 138 -1.08 -7.25 4.83
CA SER A 138 -0.98 -5.82 4.49
C SER A 138 -0.11 -5.60 3.24
N ASP A 139 0.99 -6.33 3.14
CA ASP A 139 1.94 -6.23 2.04
C ASP A 139 1.32 -6.76 0.73
N ALA A 140 0.59 -7.88 0.79
CA ALA A 140 -0.19 -8.39 -0.34
C ALA A 140 -1.19 -7.35 -0.86
N VAL A 141 -1.93 -6.72 0.04
CA VAL A 141 -2.90 -5.68 -0.32
C VAL A 141 -2.19 -4.47 -0.94
N THR A 142 -1.07 -4.03 -0.36
CA THR A 142 -0.31 -2.87 -0.85
C THR A 142 0.22 -3.13 -2.26
N VAL A 143 0.91 -4.24 -2.50
CA VAL A 143 1.51 -4.56 -3.81
C VAL A 143 0.43 -4.69 -4.89
N CYS A 144 -0.63 -5.45 -4.62
CA CYS A 144 -1.72 -5.64 -5.57
C CYS A 144 -2.45 -4.33 -5.90
N THR A 145 -2.74 -3.53 -4.87
CA THR A 145 -3.57 -2.34 -5.05
C THR A 145 -2.78 -1.15 -5.58
N ALA A 146 -1.53 -0.96 -5.15
CA ALA A 146 -0.68 0.11 -5.65
C ALA A 146 -0.42 -0.03 -7.15
N ALA A 147 -0.13 -1.24 -7.65
CA ALA A 147 0.11 -1.49 -9.06
C ALA A 147 -1.12 -1.15 -9.94
N VAL A 148 -2.31 -1.54 -9.49
CA VAL A 148 -3.58 -1.31 -10.20
C VAL A 148 -4.00 0.15 -10.11
N TYR A 149 -3.98 0.74 -8.91
CA TYR A 149 -4.43 2.12 -8.67
C TYR A 149 -3.54 3.15 -9.38
N ILE A 150 -2.22 2.97 -9.33
CA ILE A 150 -1.29 3.82 -10.11
C ILE A 150 -1.54 3.64 -11.60
N GLY A 151 -1.71 2.39 -12.07
CA GLY A 151 -2.02 2.12 -13.48
C GLY A 151 -3.30 2.79 -13.98
N GLU A 152 -4.29 2.99 -13.12
CA GLU A 152 -5.59 3.55 -13.48
C GLU A 152 -5.68 5.07 -13.39
N ILE A 153 -4.92 5.69 -12.50
CA ILE A 153 -5.00 7.14 -12.25
C ILE A 153 -3.93 7.91 -13.00
N THR A 154 -2.82 7.25 -13.33
CA THR A 154 -1.71 7.94 -13.96
C THR A 154 -1.84 7.94 -15.48
N THR A 155 -1.70 9.12 -16.07
CA THR A 155 -1.52 9.29 -17.51
C THR A 155 -0.17 8.68 -17.93
N PRO A 156 -0.01 8.12 -19.14
CA PRO A 156 1.21 7.43 -19.56
C PRO A 156 2.49 8.27 -19.38
N THR A 157 2.38 9.60 -19.49
CA THR A 157 3.47 10.56 -19.34
C THR A 157 3.91 10.84 -17.90
N VAL A 158 3.05 10.60 -16.89
CA VAL A 158 3.36 10.86 -15.48
C VAL A 158 3.46 9.60 -14.62
N ARG A 159 3.04 8.44 -15.15
CA ARG A 159 3.10 7.13 -14.48
C ARG A 159 4.47 6.80 -13.89
N GLY A 160 5.55 7.14 -14.60
CA GLY A 160 6.92 6.92 -14.11
C GLY A 160 7.28 7.77 -12.89
N LYS A 161 6.83 9.04 -12.84
CA LYS A 161 7.12 9.93 -11.70
C LYS A 161 6.41 9.45 -10.44
N TRP A 162 5.15 9.04 -10.56
CA TRP A 162 4.36 8.57 -9.43
C TRP A 162 4.80 7.18 -8.92
N GLY A 163 5.16 6.28 -9.83
CA GLY A 163 5.76 4.99 -9.46
C GLY A 163 7.07 5.17 -8.69
N ASN A 164 7.94 6.07 -9.15
CA ASN A 164 9.18 6.37 -8.43
C ASN A 164 8.91 6.98 -7.05
N MET A 165 7.93 7.87 -6.90
CA MET A 165 7.59 8.44 -5.59
C MET A 165 7.19 7.37 -4.57
N LEU A 166 6.39 6.38 -4.98
CA LEU A 166 6.04 5.25 -4.12
C LEU A 166 7.28 4.44 -3.70
N MET A 167 8.17 4.14 -4.64
CA MET A 167 9.40 3.41 -4.35
C MET A 167 10.33 4.20 -3.42
N CYS A 168 10.45 5.52 -3.63
CA CYS A 168 11.17 6.40 -2.71
C CYS A 168 10.57 6.36 -1.31
N ALA A 169 9.24 6.37 -1.17
CA ALA A 169 8.57 6.27 0.13
C ALA A 169 8.86 4.94 0.84
N ILE A 170 8.88 3.82 0.10
CA ILE A 170 9.26 2.50 0.63
C ILE A 170 10.70 2.52 1.16
N PHE A 171 11.65 3.03 0.38
CA PHE A 171 13.05 3.11 0.82
C PHE A 171 13.26 4.07 1.99
N LEU A 172 12.50 5.18 2.05
CA LEU A 172 12.49 6.07 3.21
C LEU A 172 11.95 5.37 4.46
N GLY A 173 10.89 4.56 4.31
CA GLY A 173 10.37 3.71 5.38
C GLY A 173 11.43 2.73 5.89
N HIS A 174 12.11 2.05 4.97
CA HIS A 174 13.21 1.13 5.27
C HIS A 174 14.33 1.84 6.05
N LEU A 175 14.82 2.96 5.54
CA LEU A 175 15.91 3.70 6.18
C LEU A 175 15.49 4.19 7.57
N SER A 176 14.29 4.75 7.69
CA SER A 176 13.80 5.32 8.95
C SER A 176 13.69 4.28 10.06
N VAL A 177 13.16 3.08 9.78
CA VAL A 177 13.02 2.04 10.81
C VAL A 177 14.37 1.46 11.22
N VAL A 178 15.33 1.37 10.30
CA VAL A 178 16.68 0.89 10.63
C VAL A 178 17.37 1.91 11.53
N VAL A 179 17.30 3.20 11.19
CA VAL A 179 17.90 4.28 11.99
C VAL A 179 17.25 4.34 13.37
N ILE A 180 15.92 4.45 13.43
CA ILE A 180 15.17 4.53 14.70
C ILE A 180 15.37 3.25 15.51
N GLY A 181 15.33 2.09 14.85
CA GLY A 181 15.50 0.79 15.48
C GLY A 181 16.90 0.56 16.05
N ILE A 182 17.93 1.31 15.63
CA ILE A 182 19.26 1.28 16.29
C ILE A 182 19.18 2.05 17.61
N TYR A 183 18.64 3.26 17.62
CA TYR A 183 18.63 4.16 18.79
C TYR A 183 17.53 3.87 19.81
N CYS A 184 16.41 3.29 19.39
CA CYS A 184 15.22 3.07 20.23
C CYS A 184 14.97 1.59 20.50
N ASP A 185 14.25 1.30 21.59
CA ASP A 185 13.76 -0.04 21.87
C ASP A 185 12.68 -0.49 20.87
N ILE A 186 12.45 -1.80 20.81
CA ILE A 186 11.50 -2.42 19.88
C ILE A 186 10.08 -1.88 20.10
N VAL A 187 9.67 -1.73 21.36
CA VAL A 187 8.35 -1.19 21.75
C VAL A 187 8.18 0.26 21.32
N THR A 188 9.16 1.10 21.63
CA THR A 188 9.15 2.52 21.26
C THR A 188 9.13 2.69 19.74
N THR A 189 9.92 1.87 19.03
CA THR A 189 9.91 1.82 17.57
C THR A 189 8.52 1.46 17.05
N ALA A 190 7.86 0.46 17.63
CA ALA A 190 6.51 0.06 17.22
C ALA A 190 5.48 1.17 17.42
N TYR A 191 5.53 1.93 18.51
CA TYR A 191 4.65 3.08 18.73
C TYR A 191 4.90 4.22 17.73
N ILE A 192 6.16 4.51 17.39
CA ILE A 192 6.50 5.54 16.40
C ILE A 192 5.93 5.17 15.03
N PHE A 193 6.11 3.91 14.61
CA PHE A 193 5.64 3.42 13.32
C PHE A 193 4.15 3.08 13.27
N LEU A 194 3.42 3.30 14.36
CA LEU A 194 1.95 3.30 14.37
C LEU A 194 1.37 4.58 13.75
N ILE A 195 2.12 5.68 13.75
CA ILE A 195 1.66 6.99 13.26
C ILE A 195 1.38 6.98 11.74
N PRO A 196 2.28 6.49 10.87
CA PRO A 196 2.06 6.48 9.42
C PRO A 196 0.79 5.76 8.95
N PRO A 197 0.46 4.53 9.41
CA PRO A 197 -0.77 3.86 8.98
C PRO A 197 -2.03 4.52 9.55
N ILE A 198 -1.98 5.16 10.72
CA ILE A 198 -3.10 5.98 11.22
C ILE A 198 -3.34 7.18 10.29
N LEU A 199 -2.28 7.89 9.91
CA LEU A 199 -2.37 8.99 8.93
C LEU A 199 -2.92 8.49 7.60
N GLN A 200 -2.52 7.29 7.17
CA GLN A 200 -3.04 6.68 5.95
C GLN A 200 -4.56 6.49 5.99
N ILE A 201 -5.14 6.06 7.12
CA ILE A 201 -6.61 5.97 7.28
C ILE A 201 -7.26 7.35 7.14
N LEU A 202 -6.70 8.36 7.81
CA LEU A 202 -7.24 9.73 7.76
C LEU A 202 -7.26 10.26 6.32
N PHE A 203 -6.17 10.06 5.56
CA PHE A 203 -6.11 10.50 4.17
C PHE A 203 -6.95 9.61 3.23
N ALA A 204 -7.12 8.32 3.53
CA ALA A 204 -7.95 7.40 2.74
C ALA A 204 -9.43 7.81 2.69
N ILE A 205 -9.94 8.52 3.71
CA ILE A 205 -11.31 9.06 3.72
C ILE A 205 -11.51 10.07 2.57
N PHE A 206 -10.51 10.92 2.33
CA PHE A 206 -10.54 11.98 1.33
C PHE A 206 -10.30 11.50 -0.10
N ILE A 207 -9.80 10.27 -0.29
CA ILE A 207 -9.59 9.71 -1.62
C ILE A 207 -10.94 9.36 -2.27
N PRO A 208 -11.22 9.85 -3.50
CA PRO A 208 -12.35 9.39 -4.28
C PRO A 208 -12.08 7.99 -4.85
N GLU A 209 -13.16 7.27 -5.08
CA GLU A 209 -13.11 5.93 -5.63
C GLU A 209 -12.58 5.93 -7.07
N SER A 210 -11.82 4.88 -7.44
CA SER A 210 -11.20 4.79 -8.78
C SER A 210 -12.28 4.95 -9.87
N PRO A 211 -12.07 5.84 -10.85
CA PRO A 211 -13.04 6.13 -11.91
C PRO A 211 -13.36 4.89 -12.75
N TYR A 212 -12.40 3.96 -12.88
CA TYR A 212 -12.56 2.72 -13.63
C TYR A 212 -13.51 1.73 -12.94
N TYR A 213 -13.51 1.68 -11.60
CA TYR A 213 -14.47 0.87 -10.83
C TYR A 213 -15.90 1.41 -10.97
N LEU A 214 -16.07 2.73 -10.99
CA LEU A 214 -17.39 3.38 -11.16
C LEU A 214 -17.98 3.11 -12.56
N ILE A 215 -17.12 3.05 -13.58
CA ILE A 215 -17.54 2.69 -14.95
C ILE A 215 -17.91 1.21 -15.05
N MET A 216 -17.11 0.32 -14.45
CA MET A 216 -17.35 -1.14 -14.49
C MET A 216 -18.64 -1.55 -13.76
N LYS A 217 -19.07 -0.77 -12.76
CA LYS A 217 -20.31 -1.00 -11.99
C LYS A 217 -21.56 -0.35 -12.61
N GLY A 218 -21.43 0.31 -13.76
CA GLY A 218 -22.53 1.00 -14.43
C GLY A 218 -22.96 2.33 -13.78
N GLU A 219 -22.21 2.84 -12.79
CA GLU A 219 -22.52 4.09 -12.08
C GLU A 219 -21.92 5.33 -12.78
N ALA A 220 -22.16 5.46 -14.09
CA ALA A 220 -21.63 6.57 -14.92
C ALA A 220 -22.02 7.97 -14.39
N THR A 221 -23.14 8.07 -13.66
CA THR A 221 -23.64 9.32 -13.05
C THR A 221 -22.77 9.80 -11.88
N LYS A 222 -22.27 8.89 -11.02
CA LYS A 222 -21.32 9.26 -9.94
C LYS A 222 -19.94 9.60 -10.50
N HIS A 223 -19.54 8.96 -11.59
CA HIS A 223 -18.34 9.35 -12.34
C HIS A 223 -18.45 10.80 -12.84
N ARG A 224 -19.57 11.18 -13.46
CA ARG A 224 -19.79 12.57 -13.92
C ARG A 224 -19.81 13.59 -12.76
N LEU A 225 -20.47 13.31 -11.64
CA LEU A 225 -20.56 14.28 -10.52
C LEU A 225 -19.24 14.50 -9.78
N ARG A 226 -18.42 13.46 -9.59
CA ARG A 226 -17.13 13.60 -8.88
C ARG A 226 -16.00 14.13 -9.75
N TRP A 227 -16.05 13.91 -11.06
CA TRP A 227 -14.96 14.24 -11.97
C TRP A 227 -15.26 15.36 -12.97
N ASN A 228 -16.54 15.65 -13.28
CA ASN A 228 -16.96 16.75 -14.18
C ASN A 228 -17.73 17.89 -13.48
N GLY A 229 -17.92 17.82 -12.16
CA GLY A 229 -18.51 18.89 -11.34
C GLY A 229 -17.45 19.72 -10.63
#